data_AF-A0A959TLR6-F1
#
_entry.id   AF-A0A959TLR6-F1
#
_cell.length_a   1.000
_cell.length_b   1.000
_cell.length_c   1.000
_cell.angle_alpha   90.00
_cell.angle_beta   90.00
_cell.angle_gamma   90.00
#
_symmetry.space_group_name_H-M   'P 1'
#
loop_
_entity.id
_entity.type
_entity.pdbx_description
1 polymer ?
#
loop_
_entity_poly.entity_id
_entity_poly.type
_entity_poly.pdbx_seq_one_letter_code
_entity_poly.pdbx_strand_id
1 'polypeptide(L)'
;MNASHLLTATLALLLLRPAQAQEWLGTIDDNWNDPANWSDWPLGGENVTIDPSFYTGAQASPVLSGNSVFIPDRLFIENGAQVTLQGAPTVADRLIVGSEAEVTMNSGTLNSDRLIMEGGGAFVLANGTINVQSVLALGDDGVVPSRFEQLNGAVNVTGELGFDVELLSSTPTYQLIAGTLTVNGDAVWAGASPGSGQGRLLVEGGSVQINGSTMNTAGSTVDLYIDVKGGDLILNGPALDLAHATDSVQQSSGTWVMD
;
A
#
# COMPACT_ATOMS: atom_id res chain seq x y z
N MET A 1 -23.69 18.11 -15.67
CA MET A 1 -23.28 17.03 -16.58
C MET A 1 -21.80 16.78 -16.33
N ASN A 2 -21.52 15.60 -15.76
CA ASN A 2 -20.28 14.81 -15.70
C ASN A 2 -18.99 15.51 -15.23
N ALA A 3 -18.25 15.02 -14.23
CA ALA A 3 -17.85 13.62 -14.06
C ALA A 3 -17.93 13.15 -12.61
N SER A 4 -18.75 12.11 -12.37
CA SER A 4 -18.51 11.17 -11.29
C SER A 4 -17.33 10.31 -11.71
N HIS A 5 -16.16 10.56 -11.15
CA HIS A 5 -15.13 9.52 -11.04
C HIS A 5 -15.47 8.67 -9.81
N LEU A 6 -16.66 8.05 -9.81
CA LEU A 6 -16.88 6.91 -8.93
C LEU A 6 -16.05 5.78 -9.52
N LEU A 7 -15.19 5.19 -8.71
CA LEU A 7 -14.54 3.92 -8.99
C LEU A 7 -15.64 2.85 -9.20
N THR A 8 -16.17 2.73 -10.42
CA THR A 8 -16.92 1.56 -10.89
C THR A 8 -16.01 0.81 -11.85
N ALA A 9 -14.90 0.32 -11.32
CA ALA A 9 -14.08 -0.67 -11.99
C ALA A 9 -13.38 -1.44 -10.89
N THR A 10 -13.96 -2.59 -10.56
CA THR A 10 -13.28 -3.77 -10.02
C THR A 10 -11.78 -3.64 -10.23
N LEU A 11 -11.01 -3.51 -9.16
CA LEU A 11 -9.58 -3.68 -9.23
C LEU A 11 -9.36 -5.17 -9.43
N ALA A 12 -9.68 -5.67 -10.63
CA ALA A 12 -9.33 -7.01 -11.04
C ALA A 12 -7.80 -7.09 -10.94
N LEU A 13 -7.36 -7.60 -9.80
CA LEU A 13 -5.98 -7.68 -9.37
C LEU A 13 -5.36 -8.83 -10.15
N LEU A 14 -5.16 -8.59 -11.46
CA LEU A 14 -4.48 -9.56 -12.30
C LEU A 14 -3.00 -9.55 -11.90
N LEU A 15 -2.65 -10.52 -11.06
CA LEU A 15 -1.32 -11.10 -10.80
C LEU A 15 -0.65 -11.67 -12.08
N LEU A 16 -0.88 -11.07 -13.26
CA LEU A 16 -0.13 -11.45 -14.44
C LEU A 16 1.28 -10.88 -14.28
N ARG A 17 2.18 -11.70 -13.72
CA ARG A 17 3.62 -11.53 -13.92
C ARG A 17 3.81 -11.32 -15.42
N PRO A 18 4.32 -10.14 -15.86
CA PRO A 18 4.64 -9.96 -17.26
C PRO A 18 5.68 -11.02 -17.61
N ALA A 19 5.59 -11.62 -18.80
CA ALA A 19 6.53 -12.66 -19.25
C ALA A 19 7.99 -12.17 -19.41
N GLN A 20 8.30 -10.94 -18.98
CA GLN A 20 9.57 -10.24 -19.10
C GLN A 20 9.84 -9.33 -17.89
N ALA A 21 9.72 -9.85 -16.67
CA ALA A 21 10.26 -9.15 -15.49
C ALA A 21 11.75 -9.46 -15.35
N GLN A 22 12.56 -8.45 -15.02
CA GLN A 22 13.93 -8.66 -14.56
C GLN A 22 13.91 -9.14 -13.11
N GLU A 23 14.69 -10.18 -12.82
CA GLU A 23 14.69 -10.82 -11.51
C GLU A 23 15.88 -10.37 -10.70
N TRP A 24 15.64 -9.99 -9.44
CA TRP A 24 16.70 -9.84 -8.46
C TRP A 24 17.29 -11.21 -8.13
N LEU A 25 18.57 -11.39 -8.42
CA LEU A 25 19.33 -12.60 -8.10
C LEU A 25 20.10 -12.47 -6.78
N GLY A 26 20.33 -11.23 -6.33
CA GLY A 26 21.03 -10.93 -5.07
C GLY A 26 22.47 -11.47 -4.97
N THR A 27 23.16 -11.72 -6.08
CA THR A 27 24.36 -12.58 -6.07
C THR A 27 25.60 -12.00 -5.36
N ILE A 28 25.73 -10.68 -5.20
CA ILE A 28 26.98 -10.07 -4.72
C ILE A 28 26.81 -9.18 -3.48
N ASP A 29 25.85 -8.25 -3.47
CA ASP A 29 25.66 -7.32 -2.34
C ASP A 29 24.26 -6.66 -2.28
N ASP A 30 24.12 -5.71 -1.35
CA ASP A 30 22.92 -4.93 -1.01
C ASP A 30 22.68 -3.69 -1.92
N ASN A 31 23.46 -3.53 -3.00
CA ASN A 31 23.39 -2.37 -3.88
C ASN A 31 22.41 -2.62 -5.04
N TRP A 32 21.37 -1.78 -5.14
CA TRP A 32 20.44 -1.73 -6.29
C TRP A 32 21.17 -1.70 -7.64
N ASN A 33 22.32 -1.02 -7.68
CA ASN A 33 23.03 -0.69 -8.92
C ASN A 33 24.17 -1.65 -9.24
N ASP A 34 24.26 -2.82 -8.60
CA ASP A 34 25.20 -3.88 -9.01
C ASP A 34 24.55 -4.77 -10.08
N PRO A 35 25.11 -4.84 -11.32
CA PRO A 35 24.55 -5.68 -12.38
C PRO A 35 24.48 -7.16 -12.05
N ALA A 36 25.35 -7.66 -11.16
CA ALA A 36 25.33 -9.05 -10.77
C ALA A 36 24.10 -9.41 -9.93
N ASN A 37 23.43 -8.43 -9.33
CA ASN A 37 22.21 -8.65 -8.58
C ASN A 37 20.97 -8.86 -9.47
N TRP A 38 21.11 -8.88 -10.79
CA TRP A 38 19.98 -8.95 -11.73
C TRP A 38 20.15 -10.04 -12.81
N SER A 39 19.04 -10.60 -13.29
CA SER A 39 19.02 -11.54 -14.42
C SER A 39 19.57 -10.94 -15.71
N ASP A 40 19.32 -9.65 -15.91
CA ASP A 40 19.95 -8.75 -16.87
C ASP A 40 19.92 -7.34 -16.26
N TRP A 41 20.78 -6.42 -16.71
CA TRP A 41 20.85 -5.07 -16.15
C TRP A 41 19.50 -4.34 -16.33
N PRO A 42 18.81 -3.95 -15.24
CA PRO A 42 17.51 -3.32 -15.35
C PRO A 42 17.61 -1.93 -15.98
N LEU A 43 16.73 -1.67 -16.94
CA LEU A 43 16.58 -0.37 -17.58
C LEU A 43 15.36 0.37 -17.04
N GLY A 44 15.33 1.69 -17.24
CA GLY A 44 14.15 2.49 -16.93
C GLY A 44 12.94 2.03 -17.75
N GLY A 45 11.79 1.87 -17.10
CA GLY A 45 10.55 1.39 -17.72
C GLY A 45 10.42 -0.14 -17.79
N GLU A 46 11.35 -0.90 -17.21
CA GLU A 46 11.21 -2.35 -17.11
C GLU A 46 10.44 -2.77 -15.85
N ASN A 47 9.83 -3.95 -15.91
CA ASN A 47 9.25 -4.59 -14.75
C ASN A 47 10.34 -5.33 -13.98
N VAL A 48 10.33 -5.22 -12.65
CA VAL A 48 11.33 -5.81 -11.78
C VAL A 48 10.64 -6.64 -10.70
N THR A 49 11.17 -7.84 -10.42
CA THR A 49 10.65 -8.74 -9.39
C THR A 49 11.74 -9.12 -8.38
N ILE A 50 11.40 -9.01 -7.10
CA ILE A 50 12.15 -9.52 -5.95
C ILE A 50 11.32 -10.67 -5.35
N ASP A 51 11.78 -11.91 -5.53
CA ASP A 51 11.06 -13.12 -5.14
C ASP A 51 12.06 -14.18 -4.63
N PRO A 52 12.02 -14.55 -3.34
CA PRO A 52 13.01 -15.44 -2.73
C PRO A 52 12.86 -16.89 -3.19
N SER A 53 11.82 -17.27 -3.93
CA SER A 53 11.76 -18.59 -4.56
C SER A 53 12.90 -18.82 -5.57
N PHE A 54 13.58 -17.74 -5.99
CA PHE A 54 14.73 -17.78 -6.90
C PHE A 54 16.10 -17.70 -6.21
N TYR A 55 16.20 -17.49 -4.89
CA TYR A 55 17.48 -17.35 -4.17
C TYR A 55 17.44 -17.79 -2.69
N THR A 56 18.61 -17.93 -2.03
CA THR A 56 18.70 -18.43 -0.64
C THR A 56 19.65 -17.56 0.21
N GLY A 57 19.54 -17.62 1.54
CA GLY A 57 20.43 -16.91 2.46
C GLY A 57 20.11 -15.42 2.59
N ALA A 58 21.12 -14.57 2.83
CA ALA A 58 20.93 -13.11 3.02
C ALA A 58 20.29 -12.41 1.81
N GLN A 59 20.39 -13.03 0.64
CA GLN A 59 19.77 -12.58 -0.61
C GLN A 59 18.24 -12.58 -0.50
N ALA A 60 17.67 -13.49 0.31
CA ALA A 60 16.23 -13.61 0.65
C ALA A 60 15.65 -12.32 1.25
N SER A 61 16.52 -11.48 1.84
CA SER A 61 16.14 -10.31 2.61
C SER A 61 17.03 -9.10 2.28
N PRO A 62 16.96 -8.54 1.06
CA PRO A 62 17.94 -7.54 0.61
C PRO A 62 17.78 -6.21 1.36
N VAL A 63 18.91 -5.58 1.70
CA VAL A 63 18.95 -4.23 2.30
C VAL A 63 19.38 -3.22 1.26
N LEU A 64 18.42 -2.57 0.65
CA LEU A 64 18.62 -1.66 -0.44
C LEU A 64 19.06 -0.27 0.06
N SER A 65 20.37 -0.11 0.17
CA SER A 65 21.00 0.99 0.92
C SER A 65 21.21 2.30 0.12
N GLY A 66 21.16 2.23 -1.22
CA GLY A 66 21.34 3.38 -2.12
C GLY A 66 20.10 3.69 -2.95
N ASN A 67 20.00 4.92 -3.47
CA ASN A 67 18.98 5.24 -4.46
C ASN A 67 19.26 4.47 -5.77
N SER A 68 18.21 3.94 -6.38
CA SER A 68 18.31 3.34 -7.71
C SER A 68 18.64 4.42 -8.76
N VAL A 69 19.50 4.11 -9.72
CA VAL A 69 19.77 4.97 -10.89
C VAL A 69 18.78 4.74 -12.04
N PHE A 70 17.91 3.75 -11.91
CA PHE A 70 16.85 3.44 -12.86
C PHE A 70 15.47 3.54 -12.18
N ILE A 71 14.45 3.76 -13.00
CA ILE A 71 13.07 3.87 -12.56
C ILE A 71 12.32 2.69 -13.19
N PRO A 72 12.08 1.60 -12.45
CA PRO A 72 11.27 0.51 -12.98
C PRO A 72 9.85 1.01 -13.29
N ASP A 73 9.21 0.43 -14.30
CA ASP A 73 7.78 0.65 -14.54
C ASP A 73 6.98 0.07 -13.37
N ARG A 74 7.23 -1.21 -13.07
CA ARG A 74 6.65 -1.91 -11.92
C ARG A 74 7.71 -2.61 -11.11
N LEU A 75 7.53 -2.60 -9.80
CA LEU A 75 8.35 -3.34 -8.84
C LEU A 75 7.43 -4.30 -8.07
N PHE A 76 7.69 -5.59 -8.19
CA PHE A 76 7.01 -6.66 -7.49
C PHE A 76 7.90 -7.19 -6.38
N ILE A 77 7.37 -7.26 -5.17
CA ILE A 77 8.03 -7.86 -4.00
C ILE A 77 7.07 -8.95 -3.51
N GLU A 78 7.44 -10.21 -3.71
CA GLU A 78 6.49 -11.34 -3.64
C GLU A 78 7.04 -12.53 -2.84
N ASN A 79 6.18 -13.53 -2.62
CA ASN A 79 6.49 -14.85 -2.08
C ASN A 79 7.30 -14.83 -0.77
N GLY A 80 6.92 -13.97 0.17
CA GLY A 80 7.57 -13.85 1.47
C GLY A 80 8.94 -13.14 1.44
N ALA A 81 9.28 -12.42 0.37
CA ALA A 81 10.44 -11.54 0.33
C ALA A 81 10.45 -10.57 1.53
N GLN A 82 11.60 -10.32 2.16
CA GLN A 82 11.74 -9.33 3.24
C GLN A 82 12.71 -8.23 2.83
N VAL A 83 12.20 -7.13 2.28
CA VAL A 83 13.05 -6.06 1.71
C VAL A 83 13.18 -4.89 2.68
N THR A 84 14.41 -4.45 2.93
CA THR A 84 14.64 -3.18 3.64
C THR A 84 15.05 -2.09 2.67
N LEU A 85 14.33 -0.97 2.64
CA LEU A 85 14.67 0.23 1.88
C LEU A 85 15.33 1.27 2.79
N GLN A 86 16.58 1.64 2.51
CA GLN A 86 17.24 2.80 3.13
C GLN A 86 17.44 3.93 2.12
N GLY A 87 17.72 3.58 0.86
CA GLY A 87 17.50 4.44 -0.30
C GLY A 87 16.16 4.08 -0.91
N ALA A 88 15.24 5.04 -0.97
CA ALA A 88 13.89 4.76 -1.45
C ALA A 88 13.81 4.99 -2.97
N PRO A 89 13.29 4.01 -3.74
CA PRO A 89 13.26 4.09 -5.20
C PRO A 89 12.15 5.02 -5.69
N THR A 90 12.23 5.39 -6.97
CA THR A 90 11.05 5.86 -7.71
C THR A 90 10.62 4.72 -8.62
N VAL A 91 9.33 4.37 -8.58
CA VAL A 91 8.69 3.40 -9.46
C VAL A 91 7.69 4.18 -10.32
N ALA A 92 7.66 3.95 -11.64
CA ALA A 92 6.89 4.82 -12.53
C ALA A 92 5.38 4.56 -12.43
N ASP A 93 4.97 3.29 -12.48
CA ASP A 93 3.58 2.84 -12.38
C ASP A 93 3.32 2.30 -10.97
N ARG A 94 3.84 1.12 -10.63
CA ARG A 94 3.34 0.42 -9.45
C ARG A 94 4.41 -0.33 -8.64
N LEU A 95 4.42 -0.07 -7.34
CA LEU A 95 5.02 -0.96 -6.36
C LEU A 95 3.94 -1.89 -5.78
N ILE A 96 4.16 -3.20 -5.91
CA ILE A 96 3.31 -4.26 -5.36
C ILE A 96 4.11 -5.01 -4.29
N VAL A 97 3.54 -5.10 -3.10
CA VAL A 97 4.00 -5.98 -2.03
C VAL A 97 2.94 -7.06 -1.87
N GLY A 98 3.25 -8.25 -2.37
CA GLY A 98 2.29 -9.34 -2.56
C GLY A 98 2.69 -10.61 -1.83
N SER A 99 1.75 -11.55 -1.69
CA SER A 99 2.02 -12.94 -1.31
C SER A 99 2.90 -13.07 -0.05
N GLU A 100 2.42 -12.47 1.04
CA GLU A 100 3.05 -12.47 2.37
C GLU A 100 4.46 -11.82 2.42
N ALA A 101 4.86 -11.09 1.37
CA ALA A 101 6.11 -10.33 1.40
C ALA A 101 6.02 -9.13 2.35
N GLU A 102 7.16 -8.70 2.87
CA GLU A 102 7.29 -7.55 3.76
C GLU A 102 8.32 -6.56 3.24
N VAL A 103 7.96 -5.27 3.28
CA VAL A 103 8.88 -4.16 3.01
C VAL A 103 9.00 -3.29 4.25
N THR A 104 10.22 -3.04 4.70
CA THR A 104 10.52 -2.04 5.73
C THR A 104 11.26 -0.85 5.12
N MET A 105 10.71 0.35 5.22
CA MET A 105 11.36 1.59 4.80
C MET A 105 11.86 2.40 6.02
N ASN A 106 13.17 2.57 6.11
CA ASN A 106 13.83 3.25 7.24
C ASN A 106 14.17 4.72 6.97
N SER A 107 14.25 5.13 5.70
CA SER A 107 14.56 6.50 5.29
C SER A 107 14.30 6.71 3.80
N GLY A 108 14.43 7.96 3.33
CA GLY A 108 14.36 8.33 1.91
C GLY A 108 12.97 8.79 1.47
N THR A 109 12.80 8.92 0.16
CA THR A 109 11.53 9.25 -0.48
C THR A 109 11.15 8.21 -1.55
N LEU A 110 10.10 7.44 -1.30
CA LEU A 110 9.49 6.54 -2.28
C LEU A 110 8.47 7.33 -3.11
N ASN A 111 8.59 7.27 -4.43
CA ASN A 111 7.57 7.81 -5.34
C ASN A 111 7.01 6.67 -6.19
N SER A 112 5.68 6.59 -6.30
CA SER A 112 5.00 5.66 -7.18
C SER A 112 3.68 6.25 -7.68
N ASP A 113 3.19 5.84 -8.86
CA ASP A 113 1.80 6.13 -9.21
C ASP A 113 0.85 5.35 -8.30
N ARG A 114 1.17 4.08 -8.04
CA ARG A 114 0.40 3.19 -7.18
C ARG A 114 1.28 2.43 -6.20
N LEU A 115 0.82 2.31 -4.96
CA LEU A 115 1.41 1.44 -3.94
C LEU A 115 0.34 0.47 -3.47
N ILE A 116 0.59 -0.82 -3.63
CA ILE A 116 -0.40 -1.87 -3.39
C ILE A 116 0.19 -2.91 -2.45
N MET A 117 -0.55 -3.23 -1.40
CA MET A 117 -0.34 -4.43 -0.60
C MET A 117 -1.45 -5.43 -0.97
N GLU A 118 -1.07 -6.68 -1.26
CA GLU A 118 -2.00 -7.75 -1.66
C GLU A 118 -1.59 -9.13 -1.15
N GLY A 119 -2.53 -10.07 -1.06
CA GLY A 119 -2.27 -11.45 -0.64
C GLY A 119 -1.46 -11.57 0.65
N GLY A 120 -1.76 -10.77 1.67
CA GLY A 120 -1.02 -10.72 2.93
C GLY A 120 0.27 -9.90 2.93
N GLY A 121 0.54 -9.14 1.87
CA GLY A 121 1.68 -8.24 1.80
C GLY A 121 1.67 -7.17 2.91
N ALA A 122 2.86 -6.88 3.44
CA ALA A 122 3.05 -5.97 4.56
C ALA A 122 4.04 -4.84 4.20
N PHE A 123 3.70 -3.61 4.54
CA PHE A 123 4.60 -2.46 4.43
C PHE A 123 4.77 -1.78 5.79
N VAL A 124 6.00 -1.57 6.23
CA VAL A 124 6.35 -0.86 7.46
C VAL A 124 7.13 0.41 7.10
N LEU A 125 6.53 1.57 7.32
CA LEU A 125 7.21 2.86 7.24
C LEU A 125 7.76 3.24 8.62
N ALA A 126 9.04 2.92 8.84
CA ALA A 126 9.75 3.30 10.06
C ALA A 126 10.10 4.79 10.08
N ASN A 127 10.47 5.36 8.93
CA ASN A 127 10.69 6.80 8.71
C ASN A 127 10.83 7.11 7.21
N GLY A 128 10.76 8.39 6.83
CA GLY A 128 10.91 8.87 5.45
C GLY A 128 9.62 9.44 4.87
N THR A 129 9.52 9.46 3.53
CA THR A 129 8.34 9.98 2.82
C THR A 129 7.90 9.02 1.73
N ILE A 130 6.60 8.77 1.62
CA ILE A 130 6.00 8.05 0.50
C ILE A 130 5.06 9.00 -0.22
N ASN A 131 5.22 9.14 -1.53
CA ASN A 131 4.32 9.89 -2.40
C ASN A 131 3.66 8.94 -3.39
N VAL A 132 2.34 8.82 -3.31
CA VAL A 132 1.52 8.01 -4.19
C VAL A 132 0.64 8.94 -5.02
N GLN A 133 0.75 8.87 -6.36
CA GLN A 133 0.01 9.80 -7.23
C GLN A 133 -1.45 9.40 -7.39
N SER A 134 -1.72 8.13 -7.65
CA SER A 134 -3.06 7.65 -7.97
C SER A 134 -3.68 6.87 -6.82
N VAL A 135 -3.12 5.72 -6.43
CA VAL A 135 -3.81 4.84 -5.46
C VAL A 135 -2.83 4.19 -4.47
N LEU A 136 -3.09 4.38 -3.18
CA LEU A 136 -2.56 3.54 -2.12
C LEU A 136 -3.64 2.51 -1.76
N ALA A 137 -3.44 1.24 -2.08
CA ALA A 137 -4.44 0.20 -1.86
C ALA A 137 -3.93 -0.89 -0.92
N LEU A 138 -4.78 -1.27 0.03
CA LEU A 138 -4.68 -2.52 0.76
C LEU A 138 -5.74 -3.45 0.18
N GLY A 139 -5.35 -4.13 -0.89
CA GLY A 139 -6.15 -5.19 -1.50
C GLY A 139 -5.94 -6.49 -0.74
N ASP A 140 -6.95 -7.33 -0.63
CA ASP A 140 -6.74 -8.67 -0.13
C ASP A 140 -7.63 -9.71 -0.78
N ASP A 141 -6.98 -10.82 -1.10
CA ASP A 141 -7.54 -11.98 -1.74
C ASP A 141 -7.11 -13.28 -1.01
N GLY A 142 -6.32 -13.15 0.07
CA GLY A 142 -5.72 -14.22 0.84
C GLY A 142 -6.32 -14.43 2.24
N VAL A 143 -5.75 -15.40 2.97
CA VAL A 143 -6.11 -15.72 4.37
C VAL A 143 -5.39 -14.81 5.37
N VAL A 144 -4.21 -14.30 4.97
CA VAL A 144 -3.38 -13.41 5.76
C VAL A 144 -3.73 -11.97 5.38
N PRO A 145 -4.14 -11.11 6.32
CA PRO A 145 -4.49 -9.73 6.03
C PRO A 145 -3.32 -8.89 5.50
N SER A 146 -3.53 -8.17 4.39
CA SER A 146 -2.61 -7.13 3.92
C SER A 146 -2.51 -5.98 4.94
N ARG A 147 -1.30 -5.44 5.12
CA ARG A 147 -1.02 -4.46 6.18
C ARG A 147 -0.14 -3.30 5.73
N PHE A 148 -0.46 -2.10 6.18
CA PHE A 148 0.44 -0.95 6.18
C PHE A 148 0.59 -0.42 7.61
N GLU A 149 1.82 -0.37 8.12
CA GLU A 149 2.15 0.22 9.42
C GLU A 149 3.03 1.44 9.24
N GLN A 150 2.53 2.59 9.68
CA GLN A 150 3.27 3.82 9.73
C GLN A 150 3.73 4.09 11.17
N LEU A 151 5.00 3.80 11.45
CA LEU A 151 5.63 4.07 12.73
C LEU A 151 6.08 5.53 12.85
N ASN A 152 6.42 6.16 11.73
CA ASN A 152 6.78 7.58 11.61
C ASN A 152 6.75 8.03 10.14
N GLY A 153 7.22 9.25 9.85
CA GLY A 153 7.37 9.76 8.49
C GLY A 153 6.08 10.35 7.92
N ALA A 154 6.05 10.51 6.59
CA ALA A 154 4.94 11.10 5.87
C ALA A 154 4.47 10.21 4.71
N VAL A 155 3.16 9.98 4.62
CA VAL A 155 2.52 9.33 3.46
C VAL A 155 1.58 10.35 2.81
N ASN A 156 1.86 10.68 1.55
CA ASN A 156 1.07 11.61 0.75
C ASN A 156 0.42 10.84 -0.40
N VAL A 157 -0.89 10.77 -0.40
CA VAL A 157 -1.69 10.14 -1.46
C VAL A 157 -2.42 11.24 -2.20
N THR A 158 -2.15 11.41 -3.49
CA THR A 158 -2.78 12.46 -4.29
C THR A 158 -4.19 12.07 -4.73
N GLY A 159 -4.39 10.81 -5.13
CA GLY A 159 -5.70 10.24 -5.47
C GLY A 159 -6.37 9.56 -4.28
N GLU A 160 -6.38 8.24 -4.26
CA GLU A 160 -7.26 7.44 -3.40
C GLU A 160 -6.49 6.58 -2.38
N LEU A 161 -7.02 6.50 -1.15
CA LEU A 161 -6.71 5.43 -0.20
C LEU A 161 -7.81 4.36 -0.28
N GLY A 162 -7.44 3.14 -0.71
CA GLY A 162 -8.39 2.05 -0.93
C GLY A 162 -8.21 0.88 0.02
N PHE A 163 -9.32 0.34 0.51
CA PHE A 163 -9.43 -0.98 1.13
C PHE A 163 -10.29 -1.85 0.23
N ASP A 164 -9.73 -2.91 -0.34
CA ASP A 164 -10.40 -3.76 -1.32
C ASP A 164 -10.31 -5.24 -0.93
N VAL A 165 -11.42 -5.98 -1.01
CA VAL A 165 -11.44 -7.42 -0.74
C VAL A 165 -12.33 -8.13 -1.77
N GLU A 166 -11.72 -8.98 -2.60
CA GLU A 166 -12.42 -9.57 -3.76
C GLU A 166 -12.66 -11.10 -3.64
N LEU A 167 -11.86 -11.84 -2.85
CA LEU A 167 -11.93 -13.32 -2.85
C LEU A 167 -12.32 -13.96 -1.51
N LEU A 168 -11.64 -13.61 -0.42
CA LEU A 168 -11.81 -14.27 0.88
C LEU A 168 -12.24 -13.28 1.97
N SER A 169 -12.58 -13.79 3.15
CA SER A 169 -12.79 -12.92 4.31
C SER A 169 -11.45 -12.38 4.78
N SER A 170 -11.23 -11.07 4.71
CA SER A 170 -10.00 -10.44 5.20
C SER A 170 -10.26 -9.14 5.97
N THR A 171 -9.20 -8.63 6.60
CA THR A 171 -9.21 -7.40 7.40
C THR A 171 -8.01 -6.52 7.05
N PRO A 172 -7.89 -6.04 5.79
CA PRO A 172 -6.78 -5.21 5.39
C PRO A 172 -6.68 -3.97 6.28
N THR A 173 -5.49 -3.68 6.80
CA THR A 173 -5.32 -2.70 7.88
C THR A 173 -4.23 -1.69 7.57
N TYR A 174 -4.61 -0.41 7.57
CA TYR A 174 -3.69 0.71 7.67
C TYR A 174 -3.62 1.18 9.13
N GLN A 175 -2.44 1.16 9.73
CA GLN A 175 -2.20 1.55 11.13
C GLN A 175 -1.22 2.72 11.19
N LEU A 176 -1.68 3.86 11.67
CA LEU A 176 -0.86 5.03 11.97
C LEU A 176 -0.53 5.07 13.47
N ILE A 177 0.75 4.91 13.80
CA ILE A 177 1.26 5.02 15.17
C ILE A 177 1.87 6.42 15.40
N ALA A 178 2.60 6.96 14.41
CA ALA A 178 3.05 8.35 14.42
C ALA A 178 3.33 8.85 12.99
N GLY A 179 3.53 10.17 12.85
CA GLY A 179 3.77 10.82 11.56
C GLY A 179 2.49 11.41 10.95
N THR A 180 2.48 11.56 9.63
CA THR A 180 1.36 12.16 8.89
C THR A 180 0.91 11.27 7.73
N LEU A 181 -0.40 11.06 7.61
CA LEU A 181 -1.05 10.57 6.40
C LEU A 181 -1.91 11.70 5.82
N THR A 182 -1.70 12.05 4.56
CA THR A 182 -2.53 13.01 3.83
C THR A 182 -3.06 12.36 2.56
N VAL A 183 -4.39 12.33 2.43
CA VAL A 183 -5.10 11.84 1.24
C VAL A 183 -5.79 13.04 0.59
N ASN A 184 -5.36 13.43 -0.62
CA ASN A 184 -5.91 14.56 -1.36
C ASN A 184 -7.09 14.20 -2.27
N GLY A 185 -7.48 12.93 -2.31
CA GLY A 185 -8.75 12.47 -2.86
C GLY A 185 -9.49 11.59 -1.86
N ASP A 186 -10.20 10.57 -2.37
CA ASP A 186 -11.16 9.80 -1.58
C ASP A 186 -10.50 8.70 -0.74
N ALA A 187 -11.15 8.31 0.34
CA ALA A 187 -10.87 7.09 1.08
C ALA A 187 -12.04 6.11 0.89
N VAL A 188 -11.77 4.97 0.28
CA VAL A 188 -12.81 4.08 -0.26
C VAL A 188 -12.69 2.67 0.32
N TRP A 189 -13.82 2.16 0.79
CA TRP A 189 -14.00 0.76 1.13
C TRP A 189 -14.83 0.09 0.03
N ALA A 190 -14.23 -0.92 -0.59
CA ALA A 190 -14.84 -1.69 -1.65
C ALA A 190 -14.66 -3.18 -1.37
N GLY A 191 -15.63 -3.95 -1.82
CA GLY A 191 -15.54 -5.40 -1.80
C GLY A 191 -16.54 -5.99 -2.76
N ALA A 192 -16.18 -7.12 -3.34
CA ALA A 192 -17.07 -7.88 -4.20
C ALA A 192 -17.14 -9.32 -3.70
N SER A 193 -18.35 -9.89 -3.69
CA SER A 193 -18.53 -11.31 -3.38
C SER A 193 -17.69 -12.17 -4.34
N PRO A 194 -16.95 -13.18 -3.85
CA PRO A 194 -17.03 -13.79 -2.52
C PRO A 194 -16.21 -13.13 -1.41
N GLY A 195 -15.40 -12.10 -1.70
CA GLY A 195 -14.69 -11.31 -0.71
C GLY A 195 -15.61 -10.73 0.36
N SER A 196 -15.12 -10.64 1.59
CA SER A 196 -15.88 -10.05 2.72
C SER A 196 -14.94 -9.61 3.84
N GLY A 197 -15.49 -8.98 4.88
CA GLY A 197 -14.75 -8.65 6.09
C GLY A 197 -14.78 -7.16 6.38
N GLN A 198 -13.64 -6.60 6.78
CA GLN A 198 -13.61 -5.23 7.29
C GLN A 198 -12.27 -4.54 6.97
N GLY A 199 -12.27 -3.52 6.13
CA GLY A 199 -11.10 -2.68 5.92
C GLY A 199 -10.91 -1.75 7.13
N ARG A 200 -9.68 -1.59 7.63
CA ARG A 200 -9.42 -0.83 8.86
C ARG A 200 -8.43 0.30 8.66
N LEU A 201 -8.85 1.50 9.07
CA LEU A 201 -7.96 2.63 9.33
C LEU A 201 -7.85 2.84 10.85
N LEU A 202 -6.68 2.57 11.41
CA LEU A 202 -6.40 2.74 12.83
C LEU A 202 -5.50 3.95 13.05
N VAL A 203 -5.96 4.92 13.84
CA VAL A 203 -5.25 6.17 14.16
C VAL A 203 -4.85 6.15 15.63
N GLU A 204 -3.74 5.51 15.92
CA GLU A 204 -3.23 5.31 17.29
C GLU A 204 -2.31 6.45 17.75
N GLY A 205 -1.80 7.24 16.81
CA GLY A 205 -1.08 8.50 17.03
C GLY A 205 -0.91 9.27 15.71
N GLY A 206 -0.11 10.34 15.72
CA GLY A 206 0.11 11.17 14.52
C GLY A 206 -1.13 11.91 14.05
N SER A 207 -1.17 12.24 12.75
CA SER A 207 -2.32 12.91 12.12
C SER A 207 -2.69 12.29 10.77
N VAL A 208 -3.99 12.11 10.56
CA VAL A 208 -4.61 11.72 9.29
C VAL A 208 -5.46 12.88 8.79
N GLN A 209 -5.26 13.27 7.54
CA GLN A 209 -6.11 14.22 6.84
C GLN A 209 -6.62 13.60 5.55
N ILE A 210 -7.94 13.54 5.38
CA ILE A 210 -8.59 13.08 4.15
C ILE A 210 -9.38 14.25 3.57
N ASN A 211 -9.02 14.68 2.36
CA ASN A 211 -9.59 15.85 1.70
C ASN A 211 -10.69 15.51 0.69
N GLY A 212 -10.81 14.26 0.26
CA GLY A 212 -11.96 13.74 -0.48
C GLY A 212 -12.95 13.00 0.41
N SER A 213 -13.96 12.39 -0.21
CA SER A 213 -15.02 11.65 0.48
C SER A 213 -14.45 10.43 1.20
N THR A 214 -14.99 10.12 2.37
CA THR A 214 -14.76 8.84 3.05
C THR A 214 -15.99 7.97 2.86
N MET A 215 -15.89 6.86 2.15
CA MET A 215 -17.08 6.13 1.71
C MET A 215 -16.91 4.61 1.69
N ASN A 216 -17.97 3.92 2.10
CA ASN A 216 -18.20 2.53 1.72
C ASN A 216 -19.03 2.49 0.44
N THR A 217 -18.57 1.74 -0.56
CA THR A 217 -19.26 1.65 -1.85
C THR A 217 -20.60 0.92 -1.73
N ALA A 218 -21.63 1.41 -2.44
CA ALA A 218 -22.94 0.78 -2.41
C ALA A 218 -22.88 -0.64 -2.99
N GLY A 219 -23.28 -1.64 -2.19
CA GLY A 219 -23.21 -3.05 -2.56
C GLY A 219 -21.85 -3.71 -2.28
N SER A 220 -20.95 -3.01 -1.58
CA SER A 220 -19.75 -3.59 -1.00
C SER A 220 -20.08 -4.82 -0.16
N THR A 221 -19.15 -5.76 -0.05
CA THR A 221 -19.23 -6.89 0.88
C THR A 221 -18.30 -6.72 2.08
N VAL A 222 -17.65 -5.57 2.17
CA VAL A 222 -16.68 -5.21 3.21
C VAL A 222 -17.24 -4.06 4.06
N ASP A 223 -17.05 -4.16 5.37
CA ASP A 223 -17.40 -3.10 6.30
C ASP A 223 -16.29 -2.03 6.37
N LEU A 224 -16.71 -0.78 6.44
CA LEU A 224 -15.86 0.36 6.74
C LEU A 224 -15.59 0.41 8.25
N TYR A 225 -14.32 0.49 8.62
CA TYR A 225 -13.92 0.65 10.01
C TYR A 225 -12.80 1.66 10.17
N ILE A 226 -13.08 2.69 10.98
CA ILE A 226 -12.11 3.69 11.40
C ILE A 226 -12.10 3.74 12.92
N ASP A 227 -10.93 3.72 13.56
CA ASP A 227 -10.79 3.86 15.01
C ASP A 227 -9.67 4.84 15.37
N VAL A 228 -10.02 5.86 16.14
CA VAL A 228 -9.11 6.88 16.65
C VAL A 228 -8.82 6.58 18.13
N LYS A 229 -7.57 6.17 18.40
CA LYS A 229 -7.10 5.74 19.73
C LYS A 229 -6.00 6.61 20.33
N GLY A 230 -5.56 7.67 19.64
CA GLY A 230 -4.54 8.57 20.19
C GLY A 230 -4.02 9.67 19.27
N GLY A 231 -4.32 9.63 17.97
CA GLY A 231 -3.96 10.69 17.01
C GLY A 231 -5.10 11.65 16.67
N ASP A 232 -4.89 12.43 15.61
CA ASP A 232 -5.89 13.32 15.04
C ASP A 232 -6.39 12.78 13.70
N LEU A 233 -7.70 12.73 13.50
CA LEU A 233 -8.36 12.43 12.23
C LEU A 233 -9.17 13.65 11.78
N ILE A 234 -8.84 14.17 10.60
CA ILE A 234 -9.55 15.29 9.99
C ILE A 234 -10.13 14.83 8.66
N LEU A 235 -11.46 14.85 8.56
CA LEU A 235 -12.21 14.58 7.33
C LEU A 235 -12.69 15.91 6.76
N ASN A 236 -11.97 16.44 5.77
CA ASN A 236 -12.35 17.68 5.05
C ASN A 236 -13.20 17.38 3.79
N GLY A 237 -13.44 16.10 3.53
CA GLY A 237 -14.24 15.64 2.40
C GLY A 237 -15.71 16.03 2.50
N PRO A 238 -16.42 16.07 1.36
CA PRO A 238 -17.83 16.46 1.34
C PRO A 238 -18.78 15.42 1.95
N ALA A 239 -18.31 14.19 2.20
CA ALA A 239 -19.14 13.09 2.68
C ALA A 239 -18.40 12.09 3.58
N LEU A 240 -19.16 11.53 4.52
CA LEU A 240 -18.87 10.28 5.22
C LEU A 240 -20.05 9.32 4.94
N ASP A 241 -19.87 8.41 3.99
CA ASP A 241 -20.93 7.52 3.52
C ASP A 241 -20.76 6.11 4.10
N LEU A 242 -21.68 5.75 5.00
CA LEU A 242 -21.76 4.42 5.62
C LEU A 242 -22.83 3.60 4.87
N ALA A 243 -22.41 2.58 4.13
CA ALA A 243 -23.29 1.75 3.31
C ALA A 243 -23.87 0.58 4.11
N HIS A 244 -23.19 0.09 5.13
CA HIS A 244 -23.62 -1.03 5.97
C HIS A 244 -23.97 -0.58 7.38
N ALA A 245 -24.89 -1.31 8.03
CA ALA A 245 -25.21 -1.10 9.43
C ALA A 245 -24.04 -1.44 10.38
N THR A 246 -23.05 -2.19 9.88
CA THR A 246 -21.83 -2.62 10.56
C THR A 246 -20.65 -1.69 10.31
N ASP A 247 -20.78 -0.71 9.42
CA ASP A 247 -19.78 0.33 9.23
C ASP A 247 -19.64 1.16 10.52
N SER A 248 -18.41 1.55 10.87
CA SER A 248 -18.20 2.33 12.08
C SER A 248 -17.00 3.27 12.01
N VAL A 249 -17.19 4.45 12.61
CA VAL A 249 -16.13 5.38 12.99
C VAL A 249 -16.17 5.48 14.50
N GLN A 250 -15.10 5.06 15.16
CA GLN A 250 -14.98 5.02 16.61
C GLN A 250 -13.89 5.99 17.07
N GLN A 251 -14.12 6.61 18.22
CA GLN A 251 -13.14 7.46 18.89
C GLN A 251 -13.08 7.03 20.35
N SER A 252 -12.00 6.33 20.70
CA SER A 252 -11.72 5.93 22.08
C SER A 252 -10.79 6.94 22.79
N SER A 253 -9.94 7.63 22.04
CA SER A 253 -9.20 8.82 22.47
C SER A 253 -8.76 9.65 21.24
N GLY A 254 -7.89 10.66 21.40
CA GLY A 254 -7.47 11.53 20.30
C GLY A 254 -8.53 12.54 19.86
N THR A 255 -8.39 13.10 18.65
CA THR A 255 -9.32 14.09 18.08
C THR A 255 -9.89 13.58 16.76
N TRP A 256 -11.20 13.72 16.56
CA TRP A 256 -11.84 13.54 15.27
C TRP A 256 -12.65 14.79 14.93
N VAL A 257 -12.42 15.32 13.73
CA VAL A 257 -13.13 16.49 13.17
C VAL A 257 -13.64 16.13 11.78
N MET A 258 -14.87 16.55 11.51
CA MET A 258 -15.47 16.57 10.17
C MET A 258 -15.86 18.02 9.88
N ASP A 259 -15.24 18.61 8.86
CA ASP A 259 -15.41 20.02 8.47
C ASP A 259 -16.47 20.19 7.37
#